data_AF-A0A2X2JXP1-F1
#
_entry.id   AF-A0A2X2JXP1-F1
#
_cell.length_a   1.000
_cell.length_b   1.000
_cell.length_c   1.000
_cell.angle_alpha   90.00
_cell.angle_beta   90.00
_cell.angle_gamma   90.00
#
_symmetry.space_group_name_H-M   'P 1'
#
loop_
_entity.id
_entity.type
_entity.pdbx_description
1 polymer ?
#
loop_
_entity_poly.entity_id
_entity_poly.type
_entity_poly.pdbx_seq_one_letter_code
_entity_poly.pdbx_strand_id
1 'polypeptide(L)' 'MGPDRIAMLKYGIEDIRHFYTNDVRFLDQFKAVEDRGDM' A
#
# COMPACT_ATOMS: atom_id res chain seq x y z
N MET A 1 -13.83 -6.64 6.89
CA MET A 1 -13.24 -5.58 6.05
C MET A 1 -12.05 -6.20 5.33
N GLY A 2 -11.97 -6.09 4.00
CA GLY A 2 -10.86 -6.69 3.24
C GLY A 2 -9.58 -5.84 3.30
N PRO A 3 -8.39 -6.45 3.41
CA PRO A 3 -7.12 -5.73 3.50
C PRO A 3 -6.84 -4.85 2.27
N ASP A 4 -7.26 -5.29 1.08
CA ASP A 4 -7.07 -4.53 -0.18
C ASP A 4 -7.75 -3.16 -0.10
N ARG A 5 -9.00 -3.12 0.36
CA ARG A 5 -9.77 -1.87 0.52
C ARG A 5 -9.13 -0.94 1.55
N ILE A 6 -8.59 -1.50 2.64
CA ILE A 6 -7.94 -0.71 3.69
C ILE A 6 -6.66 -0.07 3.13
N ALA A 7 -5.83 -0.86 2.42
CA ALA A 7 -4.61 -0.36 1.79
C ALA A 7 -4.89 0.68 0.71
N MET A 8 -5.92 0.46 -0.12
CA MET A 8 -6.34 1.44 -1.14
C MET A 8 -6.74 2.78 -0.53
N LEU A 9 -7.50 2.78 0.57
CA LEU A 9 -7.90 4.00 1.25
C LEU A 9 -6.76 4.67 2.02
N LYS A 10 -5.90 3.88 2.70
CA LYS A 10 -4.81 4.41 3.52
C LYS A 10 -3.70 5.03 2.66
N TYR A 11 -3.31 4.37 1.57
CA TYR A 11 -2.18 4.76 0.74
C TYR A 11 -2.57 5.36 -0.61
N GLY A 12 -3.87 5.56 -0.88
CA GLY A 12 -4.35 6.15 -2.13
C GLY A 12 -4.08 5.29 -3.36
N ILE A 13 -4.08 3.95 -3.22
CA ILE A 13 -3.85 3.04 -4.35
C ILE A 13 -5.12 2.99 -5.20
N GLU A 14 -5.02 3.45 -6.45
CA GLU A 14 -6.17 3.60 -7.36
C GLU A 14 -6.62 2.28 -8.01
N ASP A 15 -5.68 1.34 -8.21
CA ASP A 15 -5.93 0.09 -8.93
C ASP A 15 -5.51 -1.13 -8.11
N ILE A 16 -6.48 -2.00 -7.80
CA ILE A 16 -6.30 -3.24 -7.03
C ILE A 16 -5.33 -4.22 -7.72
N ARG A 17 -5.14 -4.14 -9.04
CA ARG A 17 -4.23 -5.01 -9.79
C ARG A 17 -2.77 -4.84 -9.36
N HIS A 18 -2.41 -3.70 -8.78
CA HIS A 18 -1.06 -3.49 -8.24
C HIS A 18 -0.68 -4.51 -7.17
N PHE A 19 -1.66 -5.02 -6.40
CA PHE A 19 -1.41 -6.07 -5.39
C PHE A 19 -1.11 -7.45 -6.00
N TYR A 20 -1.54 -7.73 -7.23
CA TYR A 20 -1.42 -9.05 -7.85
C TYR A 20 -0.42 -9.12 -9.02
N THR A 21 0.04 -7.97 -9.51
CA THR A 21 0.95 -7.90 -10.67
C THR A 21 2.42 -8.17 -10.29
N ASN A 22 2.76 -8.09 -8.98
CA ASN A 22 4.14 -8.23 -8.47
C ASN A 22 5.13 -7.25 -9.13
N ASP A 23 4.70 -6.02 -9.43
CA ASP A 23 5.60 -4.98 -9.97
C ASP A 23 6.60 -4.56 -8.89
N VAL A 24 7.88 -4.83 -9.12
CA VAL A 24 8.97 -4.51 -8.19
C VAL A 24 9.03 -3.02 -7.84
N ARG A 25 8.65 -2.12 -8.76
CA ARG A 25 8.64 -0.67 -8.53
C ARG A 25 7.51 -0.26 -7.60
N PHE A 26 6.41 -0.98 -7.62
CA PHE A 26 5.31 -0.80 -6.66
C PHE A 26 5.72 -1.34 -5.29
N LEU A 27 6.26 -2.56 -5.24
CA LEU A 27 6.67 -3.20 -3.98
C LEU A 27 7.78 -2.43 -3.25
N ASP A 28 8.71 -1.81 -3.99
CA ASP A 28 9.83 -1.06 -3.41
C ASP A 28 9.39 0.18 -2.62
N GLN A 29 8.22 0.74 -2.92
CA GLN A 29 7.67 1.93 -2.24
C GLN A 29 7.30 1.66 -0.77
N PHE A 30 7.12 0.40 -0.36
CA PHE A 30 6.56 0.03 0.95
C PHE A 30 7.57 -0.65 1.90
N LYS A 31 8.88 -0.53 1.64
CA LYS A 31 9.92 -1.16 2.46
C LYS A 31 10.23 -0.41 3.77
N ALA A 32 9.85 0.85 3.89
CA ALA A 32 10.09 1.66 5.09
C ALA A 32 9.11 1.29 6.21
N VAL A 33 9.58 1.40 7.46
CA VAL A 33 8.71 1.22 8.64
C VAL A 33 7.90 2.48 8.86
N GLU A 34 6.58 2.36 8.99
CA GLU A 34 5.74 3.45 9.46
C GLU A 34 5.77 3.52 10.98
N ASP A 35 6.11 4.69 11.51
CA ASP A 35 5.85 5.05 12.89
C ASP A 35 4.56 5.86 12.98
N ARG A 36 3.92 5.88 14.15
CA ARG A 36 2.77 6.75 14.41
C ARG A 36 3.32 8.17 14.56
N GLY A 37 3.63 8.81 13.43
CA GLY A 37 4.21 10.16 13.39
C GLY A 37 3.55 11.05 14.44
N ASP A 38 4.34 11.47 15.42
CA ASP A 38 3.85 12.23 16.57
C ASP A 38 3.13 13.49 16.07
N MET A 39 1.94 13.72 16.64
CA MET A 39 1.05 14.86 16.37
C MET A 39 1.73 16.20 16.64
#